data_AF-A0A4Q7ZMB7-F1
#
_entry.id   AF-A0A4Q7ZMB7-F1
#
_cell.length_a   1.000
_cell.length_b   1.000
_cell.length_c   1.000
_cell.angle_alpha   90.00
_cell.angle_beta   90.00
_cell.angle_gamma   90.00
#
_symmetry.space_group_name_H-M   'P 1'
#
loop_
_entity.id
_entity.type
_entity.pdbx_description
1 polymer ?
#
loop_
_entity_poly.entity_id
_entity_poly.type
_entity_poly.pdbx_seq_one_letter_code
_entity_poly.pdbx_strand_id
1 'polypeptide(L)' 'MTTRTDGDVVPEVHELSAEQGRILFDKTARKLLSISGDEFLARWDRGDYEDEQENMAVTKVAMLIPFAR' A
#
# COMPACT_ATOMS: atom_id res chain seq x y z
N MET A 1 30.90 8.30 -31.53
CA MET A 1 31.15 8.08 -30.08
C MET A 1 29.82 8.21 -29.37
N THR A 2 29.43 7.13 -28.70
CA THR A 2 28.13 6.86 -28.07
C THR A 2 28.18 7.22 -26.58
N THR A 3 27.22 8.00 -26.08
CA THR A 3 26.70 7.87 -24.71
C THR A 3 25.22 8.26 -24.67
N ARG A 4 24.39 7.24 -24.48
CA ARG A 4 22.98 7.27 -24.11
C ARG A 4 22.92 7.69 -22.64
N THR A 5 22.23 8.78 -22.33
CA THR A 5 21.86 9.14 -20.95
C THR A 5 20.35 8.94 -20.84
N ASP A 6 19.97 7.68 -20.69
CA ASP A 6 18.64 7.34 -20.18
C ASP A 6 18.73 7.59 -18.67
N GLY A 7 18.11 8.68 -18.22
CA GLY A 7 18.04 9.03 -16.80
C GLY A 7 17.18 8.01 -16.09
N ASP A 8 17.83 6.95 -15.64
CA ASP A 8 17.31 5.95 -14.72
C ASP A 8 16.93 6.66 -13.41
N VAL A 9 15.74 7.26 -13.39
CA VAL A 9 15.09 7.70 -12.17
C VAL A 9 14.67 6.42 -11.43
N VAL A 10 15.64 5.77 -10.80
CA VAL A 10 15.32 4.75 -9.80
C VAL A 10 14.36 5.42 -8.82
N PRO A 11 13.12 4.91 -8.66
CA PRO A 11 12.27 5.41 -7.60
C PRO A 11 13.06 5.22 -6.31
N GLU A 12 13.28 6.30 -5.57
CA GLU A 12 13.95 6.25 -4.28
C GLU A 12 13.10 5.37 -3.35
N VAL A 13 13.41 4.07 -3.32
CA VAL A 13 12.70 3.10 -2.49
C VAL A 13 13.17 3.35 -1.06
N HIS A 14 12.40 4.15 -0.34
CA HIS A 14 12.61 4.33 1.09
C HIS A 14 12.13 3.06 1.79
N GLU A 15 13.06 2.21 2.22
CA GLU A 15 12.76 1.03 3.03
C GLU A 15 12.18 1.51 4.38
N LEU A 16 10.86 1.50 4.48
CA LEU A 16 10.18 1.74 5.75
C LEU A 16 10.46 0.55 6.67
N SER A 17 10.80 0.84 7.92
CA SER A 17 10.81 -0.20 8.96
C SER A 17 9.39 -0.80 9.09
N ALA A 18 9.27 -2.07 9.47
CA ALA A 18 7.97 -2.75 9.61
C ALA A 18 6.96 -1.93 10.46
N GLU A 19 7.44 -1.27 11.51
CA GLU A 19 6.62 -0.38 12.34
C GLU A 19 6.14 0.87 11.58
N GLN A 20 7.01 1.49 10.78
CA GLN A 20 6.66 2.65 9.95
C GLN A 20 5.71 2.26 8.82
N GLY A 21 5.90 1.09 8.22
CA GLY A 21 5.01 0.51 7.22
C GLY A 21 3.60 0.31 7.77
N ARG A 22 3.51 -0.24 8.99
CA ARG A 22 2.23 -0.45 9.69
C ARG A 22 1.52 0.86 10.05
N ILE A 23 2.27 1.88 10.49
CA ILE A 23 1.72 3.22 10.74
C ILE A 23 1.22 3.86 9.44
N LEU A 24 1.96 3.74 8.35
CA LEU A 24 1.57 4.29 7.05
C LEU A 24 0.32 3.59 6.51
N PHE A 25 0.27 2.27 6.64
CA PHE A 25 -0.87 1.44 6.26
C PHE A 25 -2.12 1.85 7.04
N ASP A 26 -2.05 1.92 8.38
CA ASP A 26 -3.19 2.32 9.22
C ASP A 26 -3.70 3.73 8.87
N LYS A 27 -2.78 4.70 8.69
CA LYS A 27 -3.13 6.05 8.24
C LYS A 27 -3.83 6.05 6.88
N THR A 28 -3.38 5.22 5.95
CA THR A 28 -3.93 5.15 4.59
C THR A 28 -5.32 4.48 4.60
N ALA A 29 -5.49 3.39 5.33
CA ALA A 29 -6.78 2.75 5.54
C ALA A 29 -7.78 3.72 6.18
N ARG A 30 -7.35 4.45 7.21
CA ARG A 30 -8.20 5.44 7.89
C ARG A 30 -8.56 6.62 6.99
N LYS A 31 -7.66 7.04 6.11
CA LYS A 31 -7.89 8.16 5.18
C LYS A 31 -8.79 7.78 3.99
N LEU A 32 -8.61 6.58 3.44
CA LEU A 32 -9.29 6.16 2.21
C LEU A 32 -10.60 5.42 2.47
N LEU A 33 -10.65 4.60 3.52
CA LEU A 33 -11.77 3.70 3.81
C LEU A 33 -12.44 4.01 5.16
N SER A 34 -11.95 5.02 5.89
CA SER A 34 -12.45 5.41 7.21
C SER A 34 -12.46 4.28 8.25
N ILE A 35 -11.60 3.26 8.06
CA ILE A 35 -11.40 2.14 8.97
C ILE A 35 -9.95 2.04 9.38
N SER A 36 -9.68 1.42 10.53
CA SER A 36 -8.31 1.12 10.96
C SER A 36 -7.66 0.10 10.01
N GLY A 37 -6.33 0.09 9.93
CA GLY A 37 -5.61 -0.90 9.12
C GLY A 37 -5.91 -2.34 9.56
N ASP A 38 -6.06 -2.57 10.87
CA ASP A 38 -6.40 -3.89 11.42
C ASP A 38 -7.78 -4.39 10.95
N GLU A 39 -8.77 -3.50 10.92
CA GLU A 39 -10.11 -3.79 10.40
C GLU A 39 -10.08 -4.04 8.88
N PHE A 40 -9.25 -3.30 8.13
CA PHE A 40 -9.05 -3.57 6.71
C PHE A 40 -8.45 -4.97 6.51
N LEU A 41 -7.44 -5.37 7.29
CA LEU A 41 -6.85 -6.70 7.21
C LEU A 41 -7.87 -7.79 7.56
N ALA A 42 -8.69 -7.58 8.59
CA ALA A 42 -9.72 -8.54 8.98
C ALA A 42 -10.78 -8.74 7.88
N ARG A 43 -11.20 -7.66 7.20
CA ARG A 43 -12.13 -7.71 6.06
C ARG A 43 -11.49 -8.30 4.81
N TRP A 44 -10.22 -7.95 4.55
CA TRP A 44 -9.43 -8.51 3.46
C TRP A 44 -9.23 -10.02 3.61
N ASP A 45 -8.91 -10.49 4.82
CA ASP A 45 -8.74 -11.92 5.11
C ASP A 45 -10.04 -12.72 4.96
N ARG A 46 -11.19 -12.06 5.15
CA ARG A 46 -12.53 -12.63 4.92
C ARG A 46 -12.98 -12.61 3.45
N GLY A 47 -12.26 -11.93 2.57
CA GLY A 47 -12.68 -11.74 1.17
C GLY A 47 -13.76 -10.67 0.97
N ASP A 48 -14.01 -9.80 1.96
CA ASP A 48 -15.05 -8.75 1.89
C ASP A 48 -14.80 -7.75 0.73
N TYR A 49 -13.55 -7.67 0.27
CA TYR A 49 -13.09 -6.77 -0.79
C TYR A 49 -12.94 -7.44 -2.16
N GLU A 50 -13.34 -8.71 -2.36
CA GLU A 50 -13.19 -9.41 -3.64
C GLU A 50 -13.95 -8.71 -4.79
N ASP A 51 -15.16 -8.21 -4.52
CA ASP A 51 -15.96 -7.41 -5.46
C ASP A 51 -15.56 -5.92 -5.49
N GLU A 52 -14.82 -5.45 -4.48
CA GLU A 52 -14.37 -4.06 -4.38
C GLU A 52 -12.93 -3.85 -4.90
N GLN A 53 -12.33 -4.85 -5.54
CA GLN A 53 -10.97 -4.74 -6.08
C GLN A 53 -10.84 -3.72 -7.20
N GLU A 54 -11.95 -3.33 -7.84
CA GLU A 54 -12.02 -2.22 -8.79
C GLU A 54 -11.95 -0.84 -8.09
N ASN A 55 -12.17 -0.78 -6.78
CA ASN A 55 -12.09 0.45 -6.01
C ASN A 55 -10.62 0.82 -5.77
N MET A 56 -10.19 1.92 -6.39
CA MET A 56 -8.83 2.46 -6.23
C MET A 56 -8.41 2.66 -4.78
N ALA A 57 -9.35 2.92 -3.87
CA ALA A 57 -9.07 3.04 -2.44
C ALA A 57 -8.63 1.70 -1.85
N VAL A 58 -9.38 0.64 -2.11
CA VAL A 58 -9.09 -0.73 -1.68
C VAL A 58 -7.78 -1.20 -2.28
N THR A 59 -7.57 -1.03 -3.59
CA THR A 59 -6.32 -1.41 -4.26
C THR A 59 -5.10 -0.72 -3.65
N LYS A 60 -5.19 0.58 -3.34
CA LYS A 60 -4.09 1.34 -2.72
C LYS A 60 -3.75 0.85 -1.32
N VAL A 61 -4.76 0.53 -0.51
CA VAL A 61 -4.54 -0.02 0.83
C VAL A 61 -4.01 -1.46 0.73
N ALA A 62 -4.51 -2.26 -0.22
CA ALA A 62 -4.08 -3.62 -0.48
C ALA A 62 -2.58 -3.70 -0.85
N MET A 63 -2.10 -2.77 -1.67
CA MET A 63 -0.67 -2.65 -2.01
C MET A 63 0.22 -2.38 -0.80
N LEU A 64 -0.35 -1.87 0.29
CA LEU A 64 0.37 -1.57 1.54
C LEU A 64 0.28 -2.71 2.58
N ILE A 65 -0.54 -3.74 2.34
CA ILE A 65 -0.63 -4.95 3.19
C ILE A 65 0.74 -5.56 3.51
N PRO A 66 1.67 -5.79 2.54
CA PRO A 66 2.97 -6.40 2.85
C PRO A 66 3.84 -5.55 3.78
N PHE A 67 3.57 -4.24 3.90
CA PHE A 67 4.29 -3.36 4.83
C PHE A 67 3.68 -3.35 6.24
N ALA A 68 2.49 -3.93 6.41
CA ALA A 68 1.81 -4.07 7.70
C ALA A 68 2.06 -5.45 8.36
N ARG A 69 2.57 -6.42 7.60
CA ARG A 69 2.82 -7.81 8.00
C ARG A 69 4.28 -8.04 8.40
#